data_AF-A0A1N6H4R5-F1
#
_entry.id   AF-A0A1N6H4R5-F1
#
_cell.length_a   1.000
_cell.length_b   1.000
_cell.length_c   1.000
_cell.angle_alpha   90.00
_cell.angle_beta   90.00
_cell.angle_gamma   90.00
#
_symmetry.space_group_name_H-M   'P 1'
#
loop_
_entity.id
_entity.type
_entity.pdbx_description
1 polymer ?
#
loop_
_entity_poly.entity_id
_entity_poly.type
_entity_poly.pdbx_seq_one_letter_code
_entity_poly.pdbx_strand_id
1 'polypeptide(L)'
;MLSALKQTWQALTVWPEGKHWRSAFALAVPTFLVIAGIGYLSGWVAPALVTDPVLIGKVLLLIFLVPALVEELLFRGVLLAWLTRWSPRWSGWLSTLLFVAWHPLLALTIGPPWAAMFLQPSFWIATFLIGIIFTHIRIVSGSLWPVILIHWLAVVIWKLFLGGPFY
;
A
#
# COMPACT_ATOMS: atom_id res chain seq x y z
N MET A 1 -16.80 -12.65 11.52
CA MET A 1 -15.97 -11.46 11.80
C MET A 1 -14.88 -11.75 12.82
N LEU A 2 -15.21 -12.34 13.99
CA LEU A 2 -14.24 -12.70 15.05
C LEU A 2 -13.04 -13.52 14.55
N SER A 3 -13.25 -14.49 13.66
CA SER A 3 -12.16 -15.29 13.09
C SER A 3 -11.23 -14.50 12.16
N ALA A 4 -11.74 -13.51 11.43
CA ALA A 4 -10.92 -12.65 10.57
C ALA A 4 -10.02 -11.76 11.43
N LEU A 5 -10.58 -11.13 12.47
CA LEU A 5 -9.80 -10.34 13.43
C LEU A 5 -8.70 -11.16 14.11
N LYS A 6 -8.98 -12.42 14.49
CA LYS A 6 -7.98 -13.32 15.06
C LYS A 6 -6.83 -13.62 14.08
N GLN A 7 -7.14 -13.88 12.81
CA GLN A 7 -6.12 -14.12 11.78
C GLN A 7 -5.30 -12.85 11.48
N THR A 8 -5.94 -11.68 11.46
CA THR A 8 -5.24 -10.40 11.33
C THR A 8 -4.28 -10.18 12.49
N TRP A 9 -4.73 -10.42 13.72
CA TRP A 9 -3.89 -10.34 14.92
C TRP A 9 -2.70 -11.30 14.87
N GLN A 10 -2.92 -12.54 14.44
CA GLN A 10 -1.82 -13.49 14.22
C GLN A 10 -0.81 -12.95 13.20
N ALA A 11 -1.27 -12.42 12.06
CA ALA A 11 -0.37 -11.85 11.05
C ALA A 11 0.39 -10.60 11.52
N LEU A 12 -0.13 -9.87 12.51
CA LEU A 12 0.58 -8.76 13.17
C LEU A 12 1.63 -9.22 14.19
N THR A 13 1.43 -10.38 14.82
CA THR A 13 2.33 -10.88 15.88
C THR A 13 3.46 -11.75 15.34
N VAL A 14 3.34 -12.21 14.09
CA VAL A 14 4.40 -12.94 13.39
C VAL A 14 5.40 -11.96 12.81
N TRP A 15 6.65 -12.03 13.28
CA TRP A 15 7.77 -11.38 12.61
C TRP A 15 8.34 -12.31 11.52
N PRO A 16 8.51 -11.86 10.26
CA PRO A 16 8.99 -12.74 9.20
C PRO A 16 10.48 -13.05 9.33
N GLU A 17 10.86 -14.27 8.97
CA GLU A 17 12.25 -14.64 8.72
C GLU A 17 12.89 -13.78 7.60
N GLY A 18 14.22 -13.65 7.64
CA GLY A 18 14.97 -12.84 6.66
C GLY A 18 14.76 -13.25 5.19
N LYS A 19 14.48 -14.53 4.91
CA LYS A 19 14.17 -14.99 3.54
C LYS A 19 12.88 -14.38 2.99
N HIS A 20 11.85 -14.24 3.83
CA HIS A 20 10.58 -13.64 3.43
C HIS A 20 10.73 -12.13 3.18
N TRP A 21 11.56 -11.45 3.98
CA TRP A 21 11.93 -10.06 3.71
C TRP A 21 12.64 -9.90 2.37
N ARG A 22 13.65 -10.73 2.10
CA ARG A 22 14.37 -10.71 0.82
C ARG A 22 13.44 -10.94 -0.37
N SER A 23 12.58 -11.95 -0.30
CA SER A 23 11.58 -12.21 -1.35
C SER A 23 10.58 -11.06 -1.52
N ALA A 24 10.14 -10.44 -0.41
CA ALA A 24 9.24 -9.30 -0.45
C ALA A 24 9.86 -8.09 -1.16
N PHE A 25 11.09 -7.73 -0.81
CA PHE A 25 11.81 -6.63 -1.48
C PHE A 25 12.17 -6.97 -2.93
N ALA A 26 12.58 -8.21 -3.21
CA ALA A 26 12.88 -8.66 -4.58
C ALA A 26 11.67 -8.55 -5.51
N LEU A 27 10.46 -8.71 -5.00
CA LEU A 27 9.22 -8.49 -5.75
C LEU A 27 8.86 -6.99 -5.78
N ALA A 28 8.93 -6.30 -4.66
CA ALA A 28 8.46 -4.93 -4.52
C ALA A 28 9.29 -3.92 -5.33
N VAL A 29 10.62 -4.02 -5.28
CA VAL A 29 11.52 -3.07 -5.97
C VAL A 29 11.23 -2.97 -7.48
N PRO A 30 11.25 -4.06 -8.27
CA PRO A 30 10.96 -3.95 -9.70
C PRO A 30 9.54 -3.46 -9.97
N THR A 31 8.56 -3.85 -9.16
CA THR A 31 7.18 -3.33 -9.28
C THR A 31 7.13 -1.82 -9.05
N PHE A 32 7.84 -1.29 -8.05
CA PHE A 32 7.89 0.15 -7.81
C PHE A 32 8.64 0.92 -8.90
N LEU A 33 9.66 0.33 -9.53
CA LEU A 33 10.30 0.93 -10.70
C LEU A 33 9.32 1.07 -11.87
N VAL A 34 8.50 0.05 -12.13
CA VAL A 34 7.44 0.12 -13.14
C VAL A 34 6.41 1.19 -12.79
N ILE A 35 5.96 1.24 -11.53
CA ILE A 35 5.01 2.24 -11.04
C ILE A 35 5.58 3.65 -11.15
N ALA A 36 6.84 3.86 -10.78
CA ALA A 36 7.50 5.15 -10.90
C ALA A 36 7.59 5.58 -12.37
N GLY A 37 7.88 4.66 -13.28
CA GLY A 37 7.84 4.92 -14.72
C GLY A 37 6.45 5.34 -15.22
N ILE A 38 5.40 4.60 -14.85
CA ILE A 38 4.01 4.96 -15.16
C ILE A 38 3.67 6.34 -14.62
N GLY A 39 4.03 6.61 -13.36
CA GLY A 39 3.72 7.87 -12.71
C GLY A 39 4.49 9.05 -13.27
N TYR A 40 5.73 8.84 -13.72
CA TYR A 40 6.52 9.85 -14.40
C TYR A 40 5.90 10.21 -15.76
N LEU A 41 5.55 9.19 -16.56
CA LEU A 41 4.88 9.39 -17.84
C LEU A 41 3.49 10.02 -17.70
N SER A 42 2.84 9.85 -16.54
CA SER A 42 1.52 10.40 -16.23
C SER A 42 1.56 11.72 -15.44
N GLY A 43 2.75 12.23 -15.12
CA GLY A 43 2.96 13.54 -14.48
C GLY A 43 2.69 13.62 -12.97
N TRP A 44 2.59 12.49 -12.24
CA TRP A 44 2.40 12.49 -10.78
C TRP A 44 3.61 11.96 -9.98
N VAL A 45 4.70 11.65 -10.67
CA VAL A 45 6.03 11.35 -10.11
C VAL A 45 7.05 12.24 -10.81
N ALA A 46 7.85 12.98 -10.05
CA ALA A 46 8.95 13.78 -10.59
C ALA A 46 9.99 14.01 -9.49
N PRO A 47 11.31 14.01 -9.78
CA PRO A 47 12.32 14.31 -8.77
C PRO A 47 12.04 15.65 -8.06
N ALA A 48 11.80 15.59 -6.76
CA ALA A 48 11.55 16.77 -5.93
C ALA A 48 11.89 16.43 -4.48
N LEU A 49 12.97 17.05 -3.97
CA LEU A 49 13.47 16.80 -2.63
C LEU A 49 12.80 17.74 -1.62
N VAL A 50 12.21 17.16 -0.58
CA VAL A 50 11.76 17.89 0.60
C VAL A 50 12.91 18.03 1.59
N THR A 51 13.20 19.26 2.03
CA THR A 51 14.32 19.56 2.95
C THR A 51 13.88 20.04 4.33
N ASP A 52 12.60 20.38 4.53
CA ASP A 52 12.09 20.83 5.83
C ASP A 52 12.04 19.64 6.83
N PRO A 53 12.85 19.67 7.90
CA PRO A 53 12.91 18.56 8.87
C PRO A 53 11.61 18.36 9.65
N VAL A 54 10.84 19.44 9.90
CA VAL A 54 9.57 19.35 10.61
C VAL A 54 8.54 18.65 9.72
N LEU A 55 8.49 19.01 8.44
CA LEU A 55 7.65 18.34 7.47
C LEU A 55 8.05 16.87 7.31
N ILE A 56 9.35 16.57 7.16
CA ILE A 56 9.86 15.19 7.06
C ILE A 56 9.40 14.35 8.26
N GLY A 57 9.58 14.85 9.48
CA GLY A 57 9.15 14.14 10.70
C GLY A 57 7.64 13.84 10.72
N LYS A 58 6.81 14.82 10.35
CA LYS A 58 5.35 14.64 10.23
C LYS A 58 5.00 13.60 9.17
N VAL A 59 5.65 13.66 8.02
CA VAL A 59 5.41 12.76 6.88
C VAL A 59 5.76 11.32 7.24
N LEU A 60 6.90 11.09 7.88
CA LEU A 60 7.31 9.75 8.34
C LEU A 60 6.28 9.13 9.30
N LEU A 61 5.82 9.90 10.29
CA LEU A 61 4.86 9.42 11.28
C LEU A 61 3.46 9.22 10.67
N LEU A 62 2.95 10.23 9.97
CA LEU A 62 1.58 10.19 9.46
C LEU A 62 1.41 9.12 8.40
N ILE A 63 2.35 8.98 7.45
CA ILE A 63 2.27 7.95 6.40
C ILE A 63 2.36 6.54 6.99
N PHE A 64 3.11 6.36 8.09
CA PHE A 64 3.15 5.07 8.77
C PHE A 64 1.77 4.69 9.28
N LEU A 65 1.05 5.62 9.92
CA LEU A 65 -0.29 5.37 10.43
C LEU A 65 -1.31 5.26 9.28
N VAL A 66 -1.35 6.25 8.40
CA VAL A 66 -2.25 6.36 7.25
C VAL A 66 -1.45 6.90 6.05
N PRO A 67 -1.27 6.11 4.98
CA PRO A 67 -2.02 4.88 4.67
C PRO A 67 -1.44 3.58 5.23
N ALA A 68 -0.14 3.48 5.52
CA ALA A 68 0.55 2.19 5.53
C ALA A 68 0.00 1.16 6.54
N LEU A 69 -0.19 1.55 7.80
CA LEU A 69 -0.71 0.65 8.82
C LEU A 69 -2.22 0.40 8.63
N VAL A 70 -3.02 1.46 8.54
CA VAL A 70 -4.49 1.35 8.48
C VAL A 70 -4.96 0.61 7.23
N GLU A 71 -4.42 0.94 6.06
CA GLU A 71 -4.86 0.30 4.81
C GLU A 71 -4.42 -1.16 4.77
N GLU A 72 -3.18 -1.49 5.16
CA GLU A 72 -2.77 -2.89 5.16
C GLU A 72 -3.49 -3.73 6.21
N LEU A 73 -3.83 -3.16 7.39
CA LEU A 73 -4.71 -3.80 8.36
C LEU A 73 -6.10 -4.07 7.79
N LEU A 74 -6.67 -3.10 7.06
CA LEU A 74 -7.99 -3.23 6.48
C LEU A 74 -7.99 -4.25 5.34
N PHE A 75 -7.15 -4.03 4.31
CA PHE A 75 -7.19 -4.81 3.07
C PHE A 75 -6.49 -6.16 3.21
N ARG A 76 -5.25 -6.21 3.72
CA ARG A 76 -4.43 -7.44 3.79
C ARG A 76 -4.60 -8.18 5.11
N GLY A 77 -5.12 -7.49 6.12
CA GLY A 77 -5.56 -8.07 7.38
C GLY A 77 -7.01 -8.53 7.31
N VAL A 78 -7.93 -7.67 7.73
CA VAL A 78 -9.32 -8.04 8.05
C VAL A 78 -10.09 -8.49 6.82
N LEU A 79 -10.02 -7.72 5.73
CA LEU A 79 -10.81 -7.97 4.52
C LEU A 79 -10.33 -9.23 3.80
N LEU A 80 -9.01 -9.38 3.58
CA LEU A 80 -8.45 -10.60 2.99
C LEU A 80 -8.84 -11.83 3.82
N ALA A 81 -8.60 -11.82 5.14
CA ALA A 81 -8.96 -12.94 6.02
C ALA A 81 -10.48 -13.23 6.01
N TRP A 82 -11.31 -12.19 5.96
CA TRP A 82 -12.75 -12.34 5.87
C TRP A 82 -13.20 -12.99 4.55
N LEU A 83 -12.64 -12.52 3.42
CA LEU A 83 -12.93 -13.01 2.07
C LEU A 83 -12.42 -14.44 1.85
N THR A 84 -11.27 -14.81 2.42
CA THR A 84 -10.71 -16.17 2.32
C THR A 84 -11.67 -17.24 2.86
N ARG A 85 -12.52 -16.88 3.85
CA ARG A 85 -13.55 -17.80 4.36
C ARG A 85 -14.64 -18.13 3.34
N TRP A 86 -14.89 -17.22 2.41
CA TRP A 86 -15.89 -17.39 1.35
C TRP A 86 -15.30 -18.03 0.10
N SER A 87 -14.13 -17.55 -0.33
CA SER A 87 -13.40 -18.10 -1.46
C SER A 87 -11.91 -17.84 -1.34
N PRO A 88 -11.11 -18.85 -0.95
CA PRO A 88 -9.64 -18.71 -0.92
C PRO A 88 -9.08 -18.27 -2.27
N ARG A 89 -9.59 -18.84 -3.37
CA ARG A 89 -9.15 -18.55 -4.75
C ARG A 89 -9.36 -17.09 -5.16
N TRP A 90 -10.47 -16.47 -4.76
CA TRP A 90 -10.82 -15.11 -5.18
C TRP A 90 -10.48 -14.03 -4.15
N SER A 91 -10.24 -14.40 -2.89
CA SER A 91 -10.03 -13.45 -1.79
C SER A 91 -8.95 -12.41 -2.06
N GLY A 92 -7.82 -12.83 -2.64
CA GLY A 92 -6.74 -11.92 -3.00
C GLY A 92 -7.13 -10.91 -4.08
N TRP A 93 -7.81 -11.37 -5.15
CA TRP A 93 -8.28 -10.50 -6.23
C TRP A 93 -9.33 -9.49 -5.74
N LEU A 94 -10.30 -9.94 -4.96
CA LEU A 94 -11.35 -9.08 -4.41
C LEU A 94 -10.76 -8.04 -3.44
N SER A 95 -9.84 -8.44 -2.57
CA SER A 95 -9.13 -7.50 -1.69
C SER A 95 -8.36 -6.44 -2.49
N THR A 96 -7.67 -6.85 -3.55
CA THR A 96 -6.95 -5.93 -4.44
C THR A 96 -7.87 -4.98 -5.19
N LEU A 97 -8.98 -5.46 -5.76
CA LEU A 97 -9.93 -4.61 -6.48
C LEU A 97 -10.61 -3.60 -5.56
N LEU A 98 -10.94 -4.00 -4.33
CA LEU A 98 -11.47 -3.09 -3.31
C LEU A 98 -10.42 -2.05 -2.87
N PHE A 99 -9.15 -2.45 -2.77
CA PHE A 99 -8.04 -1.52 -2.53
C PHE A 99 -7.89 -0.50 -3.66
N VAL A 100 -8.03 -0.91 -4.93
CA VAL A 100 -8.01 0.03 -6.06
C VAL A 100 -9.20 0.99 -5.96
N ALA A 101 -10.42 0.46 -5.78
CA ALA A 101 -11.64 1.26 -5.70
C ALA A 101 -11.69 2.21 -4.51
N TRP A 102 -10.95 1.93 -3.43
CA TRP A 102 -10.80 2.80 -2.28
C TRP A 102 -10.29 4.20 -2.64
N HIS A 103 -9.40 4.31 -3.62
CA HIS A 103 -8.77 5.58 -4.00
C HIS A 103 -9.73 6.56 -4.68
N PRO A 104 -10.45 6.21 -5.77
CA PRO A 104 -11.45 7.10 -6.32
C PRO A 104 -12.61 7.33 -5.34
N LEU A 105 -12.98 6.35 -4.50
CA LEU A 105 -13.98 6.55 -3.47
C LEU A 105 -13.54 7.64 -2.48
N LEU A 106 -12.30 7.56 -1.99
CA LEU A 106 -11.72 8.54 -1.08
C LEU A 106 -11.63 9.94 -1.72
N ALA A 107 -11.28 10.00 -3.01
CA ALA A 107 -11.27 11.23 -3.79
C ALA A 107 -12.66 11.88 -3.87
N LEU A 108 -13.71 11.09 -4.15
CA LEU A 108 -15.06 11.58 -4.35
C LEU A 108 -15.82 11.88 -3.06
N THR A 109 -15.45 11.25 -1.94
CA THR A 109 -16.17 11.38 -0.66
C THR A 109 -15.48 12.30 0.34
N ILE A 110 -14.15 12.26 0.43
CA ILE A 110 -13.38 13.11 1.36
C ILE A 110 -12.75 14.29 0.63
N GLY A 111 -12.38 14.12 -0.64
CA GLY A 111 -11.76 15.17 -1.44
C GLY A 111 -10.43 15.67 -0.85
N PRO A 112 -9.47 14.78 -0.54
CA PRO A 112 -8.17 15.24 -0.08
C PRO A 112 -7.51 16.12 -1.16
N PRO A 113 -6.53 16.95 -0.81
CA PRO A 113 -5.99 17.92 -1.74
C PRO A 113 -5.38 17.29 -3.03
N TRP A 114 -4.92 16.04 -2.94
CA TRP A 114 -4.44 15.22 -4.06
C TRP A 114 -5.51 14.37 -4.78
N ALA A 115 -6.81 14.65 -4.57
CA ALA A 115 -7.92 13.86 -5.10
C ALA A 115 -7.89 13.67 -6.63
N ALA A 116 -7.47 14.70 -7.38
CA ALA A 116 -7.37 14.63 -8.84
C ALA A 116 -6.47 13.47 -9.31
N MET A 117 -5.41 13.16 -8.57
CA MET A 117 -4.54 12.04 -8.88
C MET A 117 -5.19 10.69 -8.62
N PHE A 118 -5.95 10.56 -7.54
CA PHE A 118 -6.68 9.33 -7.21
C PHE A 118 -7.78 9.00 -8.21
N LEU A 119 -8.14 9.94 -9.08
CA LEU A 119 -9.06 9.74 -10.20
C LEU A 119 -8.33 9.39 -11.51
N GLN A 120 -7.00 9.43 -11.54
CA GLN A 120 -6.25 9.09 -12.76
C GLN A 120 -6.20 7.57 -12.97
N PRO A 121 -6.50 7.07 -14.19
CA PRO A 121 -6.39 5.64 -14.50
C PRO A 121 -4.97 5.08 -14.29
N SER A 122 -3.94 5.88 -14.53
CA SER A 122 -2.54 5.51 -14.27
C SER A 122 -2.27 5.19 -12.80
N PHE A 123 -2.92 5.92 -11.89
CA PHE A 123 -2.84 5.69 -10.45
C PHE A 123 -3.62 4.42 -10.04
N TRP A 124 -4.72 4.11 -10.72
CA TRP A 124 -5.45 2.85 -10.52
C TRP A 124 -4.62 1.64 -10.95
N ILE A 125 -3.90 1.74 -12.07
CA ILE A 125 -2.95 0.71 -12.50
C ILE A 125 -1.85 0.53 -11.45
N ALA A 126 -1.28 1.62 -10.95
CA ALA A 126 -0.26 1.57 -9.90
C ALA A 126 -0.75 0.86 -8.63
N THR A 127 -1.90 1.28 -8.11
CA THR A 127 -2.51 0.67 -6.90
C THR A 127 -2.95 -0.77 -7.13
N PHE A 128 -3.33 -1.14 -8.36
CA PHE A 128 -3.62 -2.52 -8.73
C PHE A 128 -2.36 -3.40 -8.67
N LEU A 129 -1.24 -2.93 -9.25
CA LEU A 129 0.05 -3.63 -9.19
C LEU A 129 0.53 -3.81 -7.75
N ILE A 130 0.51 -2.72 -6.95
CA ILE A 130 0.80 -2.76 -5.50
C ILE A 130 -0.10 -3.80 -4.83
N GLY A 131 -1.39 -3.77 -5.15
CA GLY A 131 -2.33 -4.63 -4.48
C GLY A 131 -2.12 -6.11 -4.74
N ILE A 132 -1.76 -6.49 -5.97
CA ILE A 132 -1.36 -7.86 -6.31
C ILE A 132 -0.12 -8.26 -5.49
N ILE A 133 0.95 -7.48 -5.54
CA ILE A 133 2.22 -7.86 -4.91
C ILE A 133 2.10 -7.91 -3.39
N PHE A 134 1.38 -6.98 -2.75
CA PHE A 134 1.21 -6.98 -1.31
C PHE A 134 0.34 -8.13 -0.84
N THR A 135 -0.73 -8.45 -1.57
CA THR A 135 -1.52 -9.64 -1.29
C THR A 135 -0.64 -10.91 -1.39
N HIS A 136 0.21 -11.02 -2.41
CA HIS A 136 1.13 -12.15 -2.53
C HIS A 136 2.14 -12.21 -1.37
N ILE A 137 2.81 -11.09 -1.06
CA ILE A 137 3.79 -10.99 0.03
C ILE A 137 3.14 -11.33 1.37
N ARG A 138 1.93 -10.84 1.65
CA ARG A 138 1.16 -11.19 2.84
C ARG A 138 0.99 -12.72 2.87
N ILE A 139 0.44 -13.32 1.81
CA ILE A 139 0.09 -14.75 1.82
C ILE A 139 1.33 -15.61 2.06
N VAL A 140 2.43 -15.33 1.35
CA VAL A 140 3.68 -16.11 1.44
C VAL A 140 4.37 -15.94 2.79
N SER A 141 4.45 -14.71 3.30
CA SER A 141 5.16 -14.45 4.56
C SER A 141 4.35 -14.79 5.81
N GLY A 142 3.03 -14.90 5.69
CA GLY A 142 2.13 -15.06 6.84
C GLY A 142 1.99 -13.80 7.71
N SER A 143 2.70 -12.71 7.37
CA SER A 143 2.89 -11.53 8.21
C SER A 143 2.42 -10.25 7.50
N LEU A 144 1.97 -9.27 8.28
CA LEU A 144 1.63 -7.93 7.79
C LEU A 144 2.82 -6.97 7.76
N TRP A 145 3.87 -7.22 8.55
CA TRP A 145 5.01 -6.30 8.65
C TRP A 145 5.72 -6.00 7.31
N PRO A 146 5.96 -6.98 6.42
CA PRO A 146 6.56 -6.69 5.12
C PRO A 146 5.73 -5.70 4.31
N VAL A 147 4.42 -5.91 4.19
CA VAL A 147 3.57 -5.03 3.40
C VAL A 147 3.42 -3.66 4.06
N ILE A 148 3.29 -3.58 5.38
CA ILE A 148 3.21 -2.30 6.12
C ILE A 148 4.49 -1.47 5.88
N LEU A 149 5.67 -2.05 6.11
CA LEU A 149 6.93 -1.30 5.98
C LEU A 149 7.25 -0.96 4.53
N ILE A 150 6.97 -1.86 3.58
CA ILE A 150 7.19 -1.60 2.17
C ILE A 150 6.22 -0.52 1.65
N HIS A 151 4.94 -0.57 2.05
CA HIS A 151 3.96 0.47 1.73
C HIS A 151 4.42 1.82 2.29
N TRP A 152 4.79 1.86 3.57
CA TRP A 152 5.30 3.06 4.24
C TRP A 152 6.49 3.65 3.49
N LEU A 153 7.52 2.84 3.22
CA LEU A 153 8.72 3.28 2.49
C LEU A 153 8.38 3.79 1.09
N ALA A 154 7.50 3.11 0.35
CA ALA A 154 7.12 3.53 -1.00
C ALA A 154 6.48 4.94 -1.00
N VAL A 155 5.55 5.20 -0.08
CA VAL A 155 4.87 6.50 0.00
C VAL A 155 5.79 7.57 0.57
N VAL A 156 6.67 7.23 1.53
CA VAL A 156 7.72 8.14 2.01
C VAL A 156 8.66 8.55 0.88
N ILE A 157 9.17 7.59 0.10
CA ILE A 157 10.04 7.87 -1.04
C ILE A 157 9.32 8.79 -2.02
N TRP A 158 8.06 8.49 -2.33
CA TRP A 158 7.28 9.29 -3.26
C TRP A 158 7.06 10.73 -2.77
N LYS A 159 6.63 10.91 -1.52
CA LYS A 159 6.33 12.23 -0.95
C LYS A 159 7.57 13.08 -0.72
N LEU A 160 8.68 12.48 -0.26
CA LEU A 160 9.88 13.23 0.11
C LEU A 160 10.89 13.42 -1.02
N PHE A 161 10.89 12.56 -2.03
CA PHE A 161 11.91 12.58 -3.08
C PHE A 161 11.35 12.65 -4.51
N LEU A 162 10.09 12.27 -4.72
CA LEU A 162 9.51 12.11 -6.07
C LEU A 162 8.23 12.93 -6.29
N GLY A 163 8.09 14.06 -5.59
CA GLY A 163 7.07 15.07 -5.91
C GLY A 163 5.64 14.68 -5.54
N GLY A 164 5.46 13.69 -4.66
CA GLY A 164 4.14 13.37 -4.14
C GLY A 164 3.49 14.57 -3.43
N PRO A 165 2.24 14.94 -3.74
CA PRO A 165 1.61 16.18 -3.25
C PRO A 165 1.27 16.12 -1.76
N PHE A 166 1.40 17.23 -1.04
CA PHE A 166 0.94 17.36 0.37
C PHE A 166 -0.38 18.14 0.50
N TYR A 167 -0.69 18.92 -0.52
CA TYR A 167 -1.79 19.87 -0.66
C TYR A 167 -2.38 19.77 -2.08
#